data_AF-A0A836BEE1-F1
#
_entry.id   AF-A0A836BEE1-F1
#
_cell.length_a   1.000
_cell.length_b   1.000
_cell.length_c   1.000
_cell.angle_alpha   90.00
_cell.angle_beta   90.00
_cell.angle_gamma   90.00
#
_symmetry.space_group_name_H-M   'P 1'
#
loop_
_entity.id
_entity.type
_entity.pdbx_description
1 polymer ?
#
loop_
_entity_poly.entity_id
_entity_poly.type
_entity_poly.pdbx_seq_one_letter_code
_entity_poly.pdbx_strand_id
1 'polypeptide(L)'
;MELVGPETISFKDYVRIFKNKNTVKIKNIDLEKAYYDALHNPKSFFGIDDLNIMVGDFTGNHNKLKKISGFNFKTFREVLQSSSLT
;
A
#
# COMPACT_ATOMS: atom_id res chain seq x y z
N MET A 1 -11.33 1.99 16.03
CA MET A 1 -9.90 2.34 16.17
C MET A 1 -9.22 1.95 14.88
N GLU A 2 -8.32 2.79 14.37
CA GLU A 2 -7.60 2.52 13.12
C GLU A 2 -6.34 1.72 13.43
N LEU A 3 -6.12 0.61 12.72
CA LEU A 3 -4.90 -0.20 12.83
C LEU A 3 -3.86 0.34 11.87
N VAL A 4 -3.12 1.36 12.30
CA VAL A 4 -2.18 2.11 11.45
C VAL A 4 -0.79 2.15 12.07
N GLY A 5 0.22 2.03 11.21
CA GLY A 5 1.63 2.08 11.59
C GLY A 5 2.17 3.52 11.77
N PRO A 6 3.41 3.66 12.26
CA PRO A 6 4.01 4.96 12.55
C PRO A 6 4.48 5.71 11.29
N GLU A 7 4.50 5.04 10.14
CA GLU A 7 5.06 5.53 8.90
C GLU A 7 3.98 5.61 7.81
N THR A 8 3.95 6.73 7.09
CA THR A 8 3.20 6.87 5.83
C THR A 8 4.15 6.69 4.66
N ILE A 9 3.75 5.92 3.65
CA ILE A 9 4.57 5.60 2.49
C ILE A 9 3.69 5.58 1.23
N SER A 10 4.23 6.08 0.11
CA SER A 10 3.55 5.96 -1.17
C SER A 10 3.61 4.52 -1.68
N PHE A 11 2.59 4.07 -2.41
CA PHE A 11 2.60 2.74 -3.03
C PHE A 11 3.85 2.54 -3.92
N LYS A 12 4.24 3.59 -4.66
CA LYS A 12 5.41 3.61 -5.53
C LYS A 12 6.70 3.31 -4.77
N ASP A 13 6.90 3.96 -3.62
CA ASP A 13 8.11 3.78 -2.82
C ASP A 13 8.08 2.47 -2.04
N TYR A 14 6.89 2.03 -1.60
CA TYR A 14 6.71 0.71 -0.99
C TYR A 14 7.18 -0.41 -1.95
N VAL A 15 6.72 -0.40 -3.20
CA VAL A 15 7.08 -1.42 -4.20
C VAL A 15 8.59 -1.42 -4.49
N ARG A 16 9.20 -0.23 -4.58
CA ARG A 16 10.65 -0.09 -4.81
C ARG A 16 11.47 -0.65 -3.66
N ILE A 17 11.09 -0.34 -2.43
CA ILE A 17 11.76 -0.85 -1.23
C ILE A 17 11.59 -2.36 -1.11
N PHE A 18 10.36 -2.87 -1.26
CA PHE A 18 10.05 -4.28 -1.07
C PHE A 18 10.78 -5.20 -2.06
N LYS A 19 10.95 -4.77 -3.32
CA LYS A 19 11.64 -5.59 -4.33
C LYS A 19 13.17 -5.49 -4.27
N ASN A 20 13.72 -4.68 -3.35
CA ASN A 20 15.14 -4.41 -3.17
C ASN A 20 15.93 -4.19 -4.48
N LYS A 21 15.25 -3.67 -5.52
CA LYS A 21 15.79 -3.51 -6.87
C LYS A 21 15.16 -2.30 -7.55
N ASN A 22 16.03 -1.37 -7.98
CA ASN A 22 15.67 -0.25 -8.85
C ASN A 22 15.18 -0.67 -10.25
N THR A 23 15.01 -1.97 -10.51
CA THR A 23 14.66 -2.51 -11.84
C THR A 23 13.16 -2.75 -12.03
N VAL A 24 12.34 -2.55 -11.01
CA VAL A 24 10.88 -2.69 -11.15
C VAL A 24 10.34 -1.56 -12.02
N LYS A 25 9.84 -1.93 -13.21
CA LYS A 25 9.16 -1.01 -14.11
C LYS A 25 7.72 -0.80 -13.62
N ILE A 26 7.45 0.39 -13.09
CA ILE A 26 6.10 0.82 -12.74
C ILE A 26 5.45 1.36 -14.02
N LYS A 27 4.33 0.77 -14.40
CA LYS A 27 3.54 1.20 -15.56
C LYS A 27 2.37 2.04 -15.06
N ASN A 28 2.19 3.20 -15.66
CA ASN A 28 0.97 3.98 -15.47
C ASN A 28 -0.15 3.33 -16.29
N ILE A 29 -1.35 3.31 -15.74
CA ILE A 29 -2.56 2.84 -16.41
C ILE A 29 -3.54 4.00 -16.57
N ASP A 30 -4.39 3.90 -17.60
CA ASP A 30 -5.52 4.80 -17.75
C ASP A 30 -6.62 4.41 -16.76
N LEU A 31 -6.98 5.33 -15.88
CA LEU A 31 -7.89 5.05 -14.77
C LEU A 31 -9.31 4.80 -15.24
N GLU A 32 -9.83 5.64 -16.15
CA GLU A 32 -11.19 5.52 -16.67
C GLU A 32 -11.35 4.20 -17.42
N LYS A 33 -10.37 3.86 -18.26
CA LYS A 33 -10.37 2.58 -18.97
C LYS A 33 -10.29 1.39 -18.02
N ALA A 34 -9.53 1.50 -16.94
CA ALA A 34 -9.43 0.43 -15.94
C ALA A 34 -10.77 0.21 -15.22
N TYR A 35 -11.46 1.27 -14.79
CA TYR A 35 -12.80 1.15 -14.20
C TYR A 35 -13.82 0.61 -15.18
N TYR A 36 -13.80 1.09 -16.44
CA TYR A 36 -14.67 0.58 -17.48
C TYR A 36 -14.46 -0.93 -17.70
N ASP A 37 -13.21 -1.38 -17.82
CA ASP A 37 -12.91 -2.80 -17.98
C ASP A 37 -13.36 -3.62 -16.75
N ALA A 38 -13.09 -3.15 -15.53
CA ALA A 38 -13.50 -3.81 -14.29
C ALA A 38 -15.03 -3.97 -14.16
N LEU A 39 -15.82 -3.03 -14.68
CA LEU A 39 -17.29 -3.10 -14.66
C LEU A 39 -17.88 -4.06 -15.71
N HIS A 40 -17.25 -4.17 -16.88
CA HIS A 40 -17.86 -4.81 -18.05
C HIS A 40 -17.18 -6.13 -18.46
N ASN A 41 -15.98 -6.41 -17.96
CA ASN A 41 -15.19 -7.58 -18.31
C ASN A 41 -14.98 -8.49 -17.08
N PRO A 42 -15.67 -9.65 -17.00
CA PRO A 42 -15.47 -10.62 -15.91
C PRO A 42 -14.05 -11.19 -15.81
N LYS A 43 -13.21 -11.00 -16.86
CA LYS A 43 -11.80 -11.39 -16.91
C LYS A 43 -10.87 -10.19 -16.75
N SER A 44 -11.37 -9.04 -16.28
CA SER A 44 -10.52 -7.87 -16.01
C SER A 44 -9.42 -8.25 -15.02
N PHE A 45 -8.26 -7.61 -15.19
CA PHE A 45 -7.13 -7.83 -14.30
C PHE A 45 -7.34 -7.20 -12.92
N PHE A 46 -8.18 -6.17 -12.83
CA PHE A 46 -8.48 -5.45 -11.59
C PHE A 46 -9.98 -5.50 -11.33
N GLY A 47 -10.38 -5.71 -10.08
CA GLY A 47 -11.73 -5.45 -9.62
C GLY A 47 -11.94 -3.98 -9.26
N ILE A 48 -13.20 -3.57 -9.09
CA ILE A 48 -13.55 -2.20 -8.68
C ILE A 48 -12.92 -1.84 -7.33
N ASP A 49 -12.89 -2.78 -6.39
CA ASP A 49 -12.29 -2.56 -5.08
C ASP A 49 -10.77 -2.38 -5.15
N ASP A 50 -10.09 -3.11 -6.05
CA ASP A 50 -8.65 -2.94 -6.27
C ASP A 50 -8.34 -1.52 -6.78
N LEU A 51 -9.14 -1.04 -7.73
CA LEU A 51 -9.00 0.32 -8.27
C LEU A 51 -9.31 1.38 -7.21
N ASN A 52 -10.35 1.18 -6.39
CA ASN A 52 -10.70 2.06 -5.28
C ASN A 52 -9.55 2.17 -4.26
N ILE A 53 -8.88 1.05 -3.97
CA ILE A 53 -7.70 1.03 -3.10
C ILE A 53 -6.52 1.75 -3.77
N MET A 54 -6.34 1.66 -5.08
CA MET A 54 -5.22 2.34 -5.75
C MET A 54 -5.36 3.87 -5.81
N VAL A 55 -6.59 4.40 -5.83
CA VAL A 55 -6.84 5.85 -5.87
C VAL A 55 -7.00 6.49 -4.50
N GLY A 56 -7.17 5.68 -3.45
CA GLY A 56 -7.37 6.17 -2.09
C GLY A 56 -6.07 6.49 -1.35
N ASP A 57 -6.09 7.56 -0.56
CA ASP A 57 -5.04 7.87 0.41
C ASP A 57 -5.40 7.29 1.79
N PHE A 58 -4.80 6.15 2.14
CA PHE A 58 -5.05 5.45 3.40
C PHE A 58 -4.02 5.85 4.46
N THR A 59 -4.34 6.92 5.19
CA THR A 59 -3.54 7.40 6.33
C THR A 59 -4.37 7.43 7.59
N GLY A 60 -3.72 7.41 8.76
CA GLY A 60 -4.43 7.45 10.04
C GLY A 60 -3.53 7.84 11.20
N ASN A 61 -4.12 8.07 12.37
CA ASN A 61 -3.40 8.57 13.53
C ASN A 61 -2.91 7.44 14.46
N HIS A 62 -1.68 6.99 14.23
CA HIS A 62 -1.05 5.94 15.05
C HIS A 62 -0.84 6.35 16.51
N ASN A 63 -0.78 7.65 16.84
CA ASN A 63 -0.63 8.09 18.23
C ASN A 63 -1.85 7.72 19.08
N LYS A 64 -3.05 7.71 18.47
CA LYS A 64 -4.26 7.27 19.16
C LYS A 64 -4.19 5.78 19.47
N LEU A 65 -3.76 4.97 18.51
CA LEU A 65 -3.58 3.54 18.71
C LEU A 65 -2.51 3.26 19.77
N LYS A 66 -1.37 3.95 19.69
CA LYS A 66 -0.27 3.85 20.67
C LYS A 66 -0.71 4.12 22.10
N LYS A 67 -1.48 5.18 22.31
CA LYS A 67 -1.98 5.55 23.65
C LYS A 67 -2.89 4.47 24.25
N ILE A 68 -3.69 3.80 23.42
CA ILE A 68 -4.67 2.81 23.88
C ILE A 68 -4.02 1.43 24.06
N SER A 69 -3.14 1.02 23.14
CA SER A 69 -2.55 -0.32 23.15
C SER A 69 -1.26 -0.44 23.97
N GLY A 70 -0.56 0.67 24.23
CA GLY A 70 0.77 0.64 24.83
C GLY A 70 1.85 0.04 23.91
N PHE A 71 1.55 -0.17 22.62
CA PHE A 71 2.48 -0.81 21.70
C PHE A 71 3.69 0.06 21.38
N ASN A 72 4.84 -0.60 21.28
CA ASN A 72 6.03 -0.04 20.64
C ASN A 72 5.96 -0.36 19.14
N PHE A 73 5.67 0.67 18.35
CA PHE A 73 5.59 0.53 16.90
C PHE A 73 6.98 0.39 16.30
N LYS A 74 7.09 -0.48 15.29
CA LYS A 74 8.23 -0.53 14.37
C LYS A 74 7.79 0.02 13.02
N THR A 75 8.70 0.71 12.35
CA THR A 75 8.50 1.18 10.98
C THR A 75 8.53 -0.01 10.01
N PHE A 76 7.95 0.19 8.82
CA PHE A 76 7.97 -0.83 7.79
C PHE A 76 9.40 -1.21 7.39
N ARG A 77 10.31 -0.22 7.32
CA ARG A 77 11.73 -0.45 6.97
C ARG A 77 12.47 -1.28 8.01
N GLU A 78 12.26 -1.01 9.30
CA GLU A 78 12.87 -1.81 10.38
C GLU A 78 12.44 -3.26 10.30
N VAL A 79 11.15 -3.50 10.04
CA VAL A 79 10.62 -4.86 9.90
C VAL A 79 11.29 -5.56 8.72
N LEU A 80 11.32 -4.93 7.54
CA LEU A 80 11.95 -5.50 6.35
C LEU A 80 13.42 -5.87 6.56
N GLN A 81 14.21 -4.98 7.14
CA GLN A 81 15.63 -5.22 7.43
C GLN A 81 15.83 -6.38 8.42
N SER A 82 14.96 -6.48 9.43
CA SER A 82 15.09 -7.51 10.47
C SER A 82 14.63 -8.91 10.04
N SER A 83 13.87 -9.02 8.94
CA SER A 83 13.18 -10.26 8.55
C SER A 83 13.80 -10.98 7.35
N SER A 84 15.00 -10.56 6.90
CA SER A 84 15.66 -11.08 5.68
C SER A 84 14.77 -11.01 4.43
N LEU A 85 13.79 -10.09 4.43
CA LEU A 85 12.89 -9.79 3.31
C LEU A 85 13.47 -8.71 2.38
N THR A 86 14.73 -8.33 2.60
CA THR A 86 15.54 -7.43 1.78
C THR A 86 16.84 -8.11 1.41
#